data_AF-A0A0P0R635-F1
#
_entry.id   AF-A0A0P0R635-F1
#
_cell.length_a   1.000
_cell.length_b   1.000
_cell.length_c   1.000
_cell.angle_alpha   90.00
_cell.angle_beta   90.00
_cell.angle_gamma   90.00
#
_symmetry.space_group_name_H-M   'P 1'
#
loop_
_entity.id
_entity.type
_entity.pdbx_description
1 polymer ?
#
loop_
_entity_poly.entity_id
_entity_poly.type
_entity_poly.pdbx_seq_one_letter_code
_entity_poly.pdbx_strand_id
1 'polypeptide(L)'
;MSTPHAPGSAPLDSAATGGAHREPPSALAARLVPYGFAKSGQILVAHQHADSMEVWISERTTQAALAEVARNFGAVSVVRLDADELSQAINQAYSRQDGSAAQVVGEVEGEVDLSRLMQDIPEVEDLLESEDDAPIIRMINALLTQAAREQASDIHIEPFENASVVRFRVDGTLRDVVRPKKALHGALISRIKIMAQLDIAEKRLPQDGRITLRVGGRPVDVRVSTLPTGHGERAVLRLLEKDAQRLNLEALGMASDTLGQFDKLISRPHGIVLVTGPTGSGKTTTLYASMSRLETATTNIMTVEDPIEYDLSGIGQTQVNERIGMTFARALRSILRQDPDVIMIGEIRDLETAQIAVQASLTGHLVLATLHTNDAASAVTRLTDMGVEPYLLASSLLGVLAQRLVRRLCPVCKEEREEEGGRKFWHPVGCDRCGHSGYAGRRGVYELLNVDESIRSLIHRNASDAEILETGRKQGMRTLREDGDRWLASGLTSLEEVIRVTGGV
;
A
#
# COMPACT_ATOMS: atom_id res chain seq x y z
N MET A 1 21.55 40.84 61.81
CA MET A 1 22.40 39.72 61.37
C MET A 1 21.61 38.94 60.33
N SER A 2 21.43 39.51 59.14
CA SER A 2 22.34 39.46 57.97
C SER A 2 22.10 38.22 57.13
N THR A 3 21.22 38.38 56.15
CA THR A 3 21.00 37.55 54.96
C THR A 3 22.28 37.44 54.12
N PRO A 4 22.63 36.26 53.56
CA PRO A 4 23.71 36.17 52.59
C PRO A 4 23.23 36.43 51.16
N HIS A 5 24.10 37.14 50.44
CA HIS A 5 23.98 37.69 49.09
C HIS A 5 23.86 36.65 47.98
N ALA A 6 23.13 37.05 46.92
CA ALA A 6 23.14 36.47 45.59
C ALA A 6 24.48 36.74 44.85
N PRO A 7 24.94 35.83 43.96
CA PRO A 7 25.96 36.17 42.99
C PRO A 7 25.34 36.57 41.63
N GLY A 8 25.55 37.84 41.28
CA GLY A 8 25.99 38.28 39.94
C GLY A 8 25.07 38.07 38.76
N SER A 9 24.18 39.03 38.51
CA SER A 9 23.69 39.35 37.16
C SER A 9 24.83 39.95 36.33
N ALA A 10 25.26 39.24 35.28
CA ALA A 10 26.05 39.84 34.21
C ALA A 10 25.15 40.75 33.35
N PRO A 11 25.61 41.93 32.91
CA PRO A 11 24.78 42.86 32.17
C PRO A 11 24.46 42.32 30.78
N LEU A 12 23.17 42.37 30.42
CA LEU A 12 22.71 42.31 29.04
C LEU A 12 23.14 43.61 28.37
N ASP A 13 24.26 43.57 27.65
CA ASP A 13 24.70 44.70 26.85
C ASP A 13 23.67 45.00 25.76
N SER A 14 23.18 46.23 25.80
CA SER A 14 22.14 46.75 24.92
C SER A 14 22.72 47.28 23.62
N ALA A 15 22.11 46.83 22.52
CA ALA A 15 21.90 47.56 21.28
C ALA A 15 23.13 47.97 20.43
N ALA A 16 23.38 47.19 19.38
CA ALA A 16 23.70 47.76 18.08
C ALA A 16 22.40 47.94 17.30
N THR A 17 21.81 49.13 17.37
CA THR A 17 20.82 49.62 16.41
C THR A 17 21.57 50.09 15.18
N GLY A 18 21.49 49.31 14.10
CA GLY A 18 22.07 49.66 12.81
C GLY A 18 21.45 48.79 11.74
N GLY A 19 20.72 49.42 10.81
CA GLY A 19 20.16 48.78 9.62
C GLY A 19 21.26 48.30 8.67
N ALA A 20 21.93 47.22 9.05
CA ALA A 20 22.73 46.41 8.15
C ALA A 20 21.79 45.41 7.47
N HIS A 21 21.91 45.23 6.16
CA HIS A 21 21.35 44.08 5.46
C HIS A 21 21.80 42.81 6.20
N ARG A 22 20.91 42.23 7.00
CA ARG A 22 21.16 40.95 7.66
C ARG A 22 21.17 39.88 6.59
N GLU A 23 22.16 39.01 6.65
CA GLU A 23 22.20 37.85 5.77
C GLU A 23 20.94 37.00 6.02
N PRO A 24 20.22 36.59 4.96
CA PRO A 24 19.03 35.78 5.13
C PRO A 24 19.39 34.47 5.81
N PRO A 25 18.51 33.93 6.68
CA PRO A 25 18.82 32.73 7.45
C PRO A 25 19.17 31.58 6.51
N SER A 26 20.23 30.85 6.84
CA SER A 26 20.63 29.63 6.15
C SER A 26 19.52 28.58 6.24
N ALA A 27 19.05 28.12 5.09
CA ALA A 27 18.03 27.08 5.01
C ALA A 27 18.52 25.76 5.64
N LEU A 28 19.83 25.50 5.63
CA LEU A 28 20.41 24.31 6.26
C LEU A 28 20.38 24.44 7.79
N ALA A 29 20.78 25.60 8.31
CA ALA A 29 20.79 25.87 9.75
C ALA A 29 19.37 25.85 10.34
N ALA A 30 18.40 26.45 9.63
CA ALA A 30 17.00 26.45 10.05
C ALA A 30 16.40 25.04 10.17
N ARG A 31 16.88 24.08 9.37
CA ARG A 31 16.43 22.68 9.37
C ARG A 31 16.97 21.83 10.52
N LEU A 32 17.95 22.34 11.27
CA LEU A 32 18.43 21.65 12.46
C LEU A 32 17.33 21.50 13.53
N VAL A 33 16.28 22.32 13.46
CA VAL A 33 15.09 22.22 14.30
C VAL A 33 13.81 22.09 13.46
N PRO A 34 12.81 21.29 13.90
CA PRO A 34 11.54 21.16 13.17
C PRO A 34 10.72 22.46 13.13
N TYR A 35 9.97 22.71 12.05
CA TYR A 35 9.10 23.89 11.91
C TYR A 35 8.12 24.05 13.07
N GLY A 36 7.49 22.96 13.52
CA GLY A 36 6.56 23.00 14.67
C GLY A 36 7.24 23.47 15.95
N PHE A 37 8.50 23.11 16.16
CA PHE A 37 9.31 23.56 17.30
C PHE A 37 9.72 25.03 17.14
N ALA A 38 10.21 25.44 15.96
CA ALA A 38 10.58 26.83 15.68
C ALA A 38 9.38 27.79 15.84
N LYS A 39 8.20 27.40 15.34
CA LYS A 39 6.97 28.19 15.41
C LYS A 39 6.41 28.29 16.83
N SER A 40 6.32 27.18 17.55
CA SER A 40 5.77 27.17 18.92
C SER A 40 6.74 27.78 19.94
N GLY A 41 8.04 27.53 19.77
CA GLY A 41 9.10 28.08 20.60
C GLY A 41 9.46 29.54 20.27
N GLN A 42 8.94 30.08 19.16
CA GLN A 42 9.29 31.41 18.63
C GLN A 42 10.81 31.59 18.54
N ILE A 43 11.48 30.67 17.84
CA ILE A 43 12.95 30.59 17.77
C ILE A 43 13.37 30.12 16.38
N LEU A 44 14.46 30.66 15.84
CA LEU A 44 15.01 30.25 14.55
C LEU A 44 16.52 30.05 14.65
N VAL A 45 17.03 28.88 14.27
CA VAL A 45 18.48 28.70 14.07
C VAL A 45 18.82 29.28 12.70
N ALA A 46 19.46 30.44 12.67
CA ALA A 46 19.64 31.21 11.45
C ALA A 46 20.94 30.87 10.73
N HIS A 47 22.04 30.69 11.46
CA HIS A 47 23.35 30.37 10.89
C HIS A 47 24.10 29.39 11.79
N GLN A 48 24.92 28.54 11.17
CA GLN A 48 25.86 27.68 11.86
C GLN A 48 27.26 28.25 11.66
N HIS A 49 27.92 28.64 12.76
CA HIS A 49 29.31 29.06 12.77
C HIS A 49 30.20 27.92 13.29
N ALA A 50 31.52 28.03 13.13
CA ALA A 50 32.46 26.96 13.49
C ALA A 50 32.33 26.49 14.95
N ASP A 51 32.09 27.42 15.89
CA ASP A 51 32.06 27.15 17.33
C ASP A 51 30.71 27.51 18.00
N SER A 52 29.71 27.97 17.24
CA SER A 52 28.41 28.35 17.81
C SER A 52 27.26 28.37 16.81
N MET A 53 26.03 28.28 17.30
CA MET A 53 24.82 28.50 16.51
C MET A 53 24.32 29.93 16.69
N GLU A 54 24.06 30.62 15.59
CA GLU A 54 23.34 31.88 15.64
C GLU A 54 21.83 31.61 15.66
N VAL A 55 21.17 32.14 16.69
CA VAL A 55 19.76 31.86 16.96
C VAL A 55 19.01 33.19 17.10
N TRP A 56 18.00 33.36 16.24
CA TRP A 56 17.13 34.51 16.26
C TRP A 56 15.95 34.25 17.21
N ILE A 57 15.73 35.20 18.12
CA ILE A 57 14.70 35.14 19.16
C ILE A 57 13.88 36.42 19.17
N SER A 58 12.73 36.39 19.84
CA SER A 58 11.87 37.55 20.09
C SER A 58 11.52 37.63 21.58
N GLU A 59 10.77 38.65 21.98
CA GLU A 59 10.20 38.75 23.32
C GLU A 59 9.24 37.61 23.67
N ARG A 60 8.77 36.85 22.67
CA ARG A 60 7.86 35.69 22.83
C ARG A 60 8.60 34.35 22.92
N THR A 61 9.92 34.32 22.77
CA THR A 61 10.70 33.09 22.82
C THR A 61 10.69 32.49 24.21
N THR A 62 10.32 31.20 24.31
CA THR A 62 10.31 30.52 25.60
C THR A 62 11.73 30.15 26.05
N GLN A 63 12.01 30.27 27.35
CA GLN A 63 13.31 29.84 27.90
C GLN A 63 13.60 28.35 27.66
N ALA A 64 12.55 27.52 27.66
CA ALA A 64 12.66 26.09 27.34
C ALA A 64 13.14 25.85 25.91
N ALA A 65 12.63 26.61 24.93
CA ALA A 65 13.06 26.48 23.54
C ALA A 65 14.54 26.87 23.35
N LEU A 66 14.99 27.96 23.98
CA LEU A 66 16.39 28.38 23.91
C LEU A 66 17.33 27.39 24.63
N ALA A 67 16.93 26.88 25.79
CA ALA A 67 17.68 25.88 26.53
C ALA A 67 17.81 24.58 25.74
N GLU A 68 16.76 24.16 25.03
CA GLU A 68 16.76 22.96 24.20
C GLU A 68 17.67 23.09 22.97
N VAL A 69 17.71 24.27 22.33
CA VAL A 69 18.65 24.55 21.25
C VAL A 69 20.09 24.52 21.76
N ALA A 70 20.38 25.17 22.90
CA ALA A 70 21.72 25.15 23.49
C ALA A 70 22.14 23.74 23.95
N ARG A 71 21.20 22.93 24.46
CA ARG A 71 21.46 21.54 24.87
C ARG A 71 21.87 20.65 23.70
N ASN A 72 21.24 20.84 22.53
CA ASN A 72 21.48 20.00 21.36
C ASN A 72 22.65 20.46 20.50
N PHE A 73 22.95 21.77 20.48
CA PHE A 73 23.93 22.35 19.55
C PHE A 73 25.09 23.11 20.23
N GLY A 74 25.14 23.16 21.56
CA GLY A 74 26.24 23.77 22.30
C GLY A 74 26.11 25.29 22.44
N ALA A 75 27.20 26.02 22.18
CA ALA A 75 27.23 27.47 22.35
C ALA A 75 26.27 28.17 21.37
N VAL A 76 25.47 29.10 21.89
CA VAL A 76 24.47 29.84 21.11
C VAL A 76 24.76 31.34 21.16
N SER A 77 24.86 31.97 20.00
CA SER A 77 24.84 33.42 19.83
C SER A 77 23.42 33.88 19.55
N VAL A 78 22.93 34.86 20.30
CA VAL A 78 21.51 35.25 20.28
C VAL A 78 21.34 36.59 19.58
N VAL A 79 20.48 36.63 18.57
CA VAL A 79 20.04 37.86 17.90
C VAL A 79 18.58 38.11 18.24
N ARG A 80 18.26 39.31 18.71
CA ARG A 80 16.88 39.70 19.03
C ARG A 80 16.23 40.41 17.83
N LEU A 81 15.07 39.91 17.44
CA LEU A 81 14.18 40.48 16.44
C LEU A 81 12.82 40.78 17.06
N ASP A 82 12.06 41.68 16.43
CA ASP A 82 10.65 41.84 16.76
C ASP A 82 9.87 40.55 16.42
N ALA A 83 8.85 40.21 17.20
CA ALA A 83 8.10 38.96 17.01
C ALA A 83 7.50 38.78 15.61
N ASP A 84 7.09 39.86 14.95
CA ASP A 84 6.56 39.81 13.59
C ASP A 84 7.68 39.57 12.55
N GLU A 85 8.86 40.20 12.74
CA GLU A 85 10.04 40.00 11.90
C GLU A 85 10.56 38.55 12.04
N LEU A 86 10.62 38.02 13.26
CA LEU A 86 10.98 36.63 13.51
C LEU A 86 9.97 35.65 12.91
N SER A 87 8.67 35.91 13.06
CA SER A 87 7.63 35.07 12.49
C SER A 87 7.71 35.03 10.96
N GLN A 88 8.01 36.17 10.32
CA GLN A 88 8.26 36.23 8.88
C GLN A 88 9.54 35.49 8.50
N ALA A 89 10.63 35.65 9.26
CA ALA A 89 11.89 34.95 9.01
C ALA A 89 11.74 33.43 9.15
N ILE A 90 11.03 32.95 10.17
CA ILE A 90 10.66 31.54 10.33
C ILE A 90 9.86 31.10 9.11
N ASN A 91 8.77 31.80 8.79
CA ASN A 91 7.95 31.41 7.65
C ASN A 91 8.76 31.41 6.34
N GLN A 92 9.65 32.35 6.09
CA GLN A 92 10.49 32.37 4.88
C GLN A 92 11.55 31.26 4.86
N ALA A 93 12.22 31.01 5.98
CA ALA A 93 13.23 29.95 6.11
C ALA A 93 12.64 28.57 5.85
N TYR A 94 11.38 28.34 6.25
CA TYR A 94 10.66 27.10 6.01
C TYR A 94 9.80 27.11 4.73
N SER A 95 9.37 28.28 4.22
CA SER A 95 8.58 28.43 2.99
C SER A 95 9.41 28.29 1.72
N ARG A 96 10.73 28.51 1.77
CA ARG A 96 11.66 28.03 0.73
C ARG A 96 11.62 26.51 0.53
N GLN A 97 10.83 25.78 1.32
CA GLN A 97 10.45 24.40 1.06
C GLN A 97 9.01 24.05 1.48
N ASP A 98 8.02 24.90 1.17
CA ASP A 98 6.70 24.39 0.76
C ASP A 98 6.76 23.96 -0.73
N GLY A 99 7.84 23.27 -1.10
CA GLY A 99 7.86 22.30 -2.18
C GLY A 99 7.01 21.09 -1.80
N SER A 100 5.78 21.35 -1.37
CA SER A 100 4.76 20.35 -1.19
C SER A 100 4.68 19.58 -2.50
N ALA A 101 4.65 18.26 -2.40
CA ALA A 101 4.24 17.39 -3.49
C ALA A 101 2.81 17.72 -4.00
N ALA A 102 2.14 18.75 -3.46
CA ALA A 102 0.79 19.14 -3.77
C ALA A 102 0.64 20.20 -4.87
N GLN A 103 1.71 20.86 -5.37
CA GLN A 103 1.54 22.00 -6.29
C GLN A 103 2.35 22.04 -7.60
N VAL A 104 3.17 21.03 -7.94
CA VAL A 104 4.02 21.08 -9.16
C VAL A 104 3.36 20.47 -10.42
N VAL A 105 2.12 19.97 -10.35
CA VAL A 105 1.49 19.27 -11.51
C VAL A 105 0.86 20.23 -12.54
N GLY A 106 0.92 21.55 -12.32
CA GLY A 106 0.44 22.53 -13.31
C GLY A 106 1.33 22.66 -14.56
N GLU A 107 2.57 22.16 -14.55
CA GLU A 107 3.54 22.40 -15.63
C GLU A 107 3.98 21.13 -16.37
N VAL A 108 3.46 19.96 -16.01
CA VAL A 108 3.88 18.67 -16.59
C VAL A 108 2.80 18.10 -17.52
N GLU A 109 2.33 18.90 -18.47
CA GLU A 109 1.43 18.46 -19.55
C GLU A 109 2.17 18.04 -20.83
N GLY A 110 3.49 18.23 -20.90
CA GLY A 110 4.33 17.67 -21.96
C GLY A 110 4.69 16.21 -21.71
N GLU A 111 4.83 15.41 -22.76
CA GLU A 111 5.49 14.10 -22.67
C GLU A 111 6.89 14.29 -22.06
N VAL A 112 7.03 13.99 -20.77
CA VAL A 112 8.32 14.01 -20.10
C VAL A 112 9.10 12.79 -20.57
N ASP A 113 10.10 13.01 -21.41
CA ASP A 113 11.07 11.99 -21.77
C ASP A 113 11.96 11.68 -20.55
N LEU A 114 11.56 10.67 -19.77
CA LEU A 114 12.32 10.18 -18.61
C LEU A 114 13.78 9.87 -18.97
N SER A 115 14.05 9.45 -20.22
CA SER A 115 15.40 9.12 -20.66
C SER A 115 16.27 10.38 -20.72
N ARG A 116 15.72 11.51 -21.16
CA ARG A 116 16.43 12.80 -21.21
C ARG A 116 16.67 13.37 -19.81
N LEU A 117 15.64 13.37 -18.96
CA LEU A 117 15.77 13.80 -17.56
C LEU A 117 16.87 13.08 -16.78
N MET A 118 17.19 11.85 -17.17
CA MET A 118 18.20 11.01 -16.52
C MET A 118 19.59 11.09 -17.15
N GLN A 119 19.68 11.58 -18.39
CA GLN A 119 20.95 11.81 -19.09
C GLN A 119 21.53 13.19 -18.76
N ASP A 120 20.68 14.17 -18.46
CA ASP A 120 21.07 15.55 -18.13
C ASP A 120 21.54 15.74 -16.68
N ILE A 121 21.66 14.66 -15.89
CA ILE A 121 22.18 14.74 -14.52
C ILE A 121 23.72 14.61 -14.57
N PRO A 122 24.48 15.63 -14.14
CA PRO A 122 25.94 15.58 -14.11
C PRO A 122 26.46 14.36 -13.36
N GLU A 123 27.62 13.84 -13.78
CA GLU A 123 28.33 12.83 -13.00
C GLU A 123 28.77 13.47 -11.69
N VAL A 124 28.28 12.94 -10.57
CA VAL A 124 28.63 13.42 -9.24
C VAL A 124 30.07 13.00 -8.96
N GLU A 125 31.03 13.89 -9.22
CA GLU A 125 32.36 13.83 -8.61
C GLU A 125 32.28 14.31 -7.16
N ASP A 126 33.07 13.64 -6.32
CA ASP A 126 33.16 13.57 -4.86
C ASP A 126 32.40 14.54 -3.93
N LEU A 127 31.90 13.92 -2.86
CA LEU A 127 31.15 14.47 -1.74
C LEU A 127 31.81 15.67 -1.07
N LEU A 128 31.06 16.77 -0.96
CA LEU A 128 30.73 17.49 0.28
C LEU A 128 29.80 18.64 -0.09
N GLU A 129 28.60 18.64 0.51
CA GLU A 129 27.74 19.82 0.68
C GLU A 129 27.47 20.72 -0.55
N SER A 130 26.46 20.39 -1.39
CA SER A 130 25.56 21.41 -1.99
C SER A 130 24.59 20.84 -3.04
N GLU A 131 23.29 21.12 -2.83
CA GLU A 131 22.41 21.80 -3.81
C GLU A 131 21.76 21.10 -5.02
N ASP A 132 21.62 19.77 -5.11
CA ASP A 132 20.82 19.17 -6.22
C ASP A 132 19.86 18.04 -5.83
N ASP A 133 19.00 18.29 -4.85
CA ASP A 133 17.81 17.44 -4.60
C ASP A 133 16.78 17.56 -5.74
N ALA A 134 16.77 18.68 -6.47
CA ALA A 134 15.72 18.99 -7.44
C ALA A 134 15.63 17.98 -8.61
N PRO A 135 16.73 17.52 -9.24
CA PRO A 135 16.67 16.49 -10.28
C PRO A 135 16.16 15.14 -9.77
N ILE A 136 16.60 14.70 -8.59
CA ILE A 136 16.18 13.42 -7.99
C ILE A 136 14.71 13.46 -7.58
N ILE A 137 14.26 14.58 -6.99
CA ILE A 137 12.85 14.80 -6.65
C ILE A 137 11.99 14.75 -7.91
N ARG A 138 12.37 15.48 -8.97
CA ARG A 138 11.65 15.46 -10.26
C ARG A 138 11.57 14.06 -10.83
N MET A 139 12.68 13.30 -10.77
CA MET A 139 12.75 11.93 -11.26
C MET A 139 11.83 10.97 -10.50
N ILE A 140 11.85 10.99 -9.16
CA ILE A 140 10.95 10.15 -8.34
C ILE A 140 9.48 10.52 -8.60
N ASN A 141 9.16 11.81 -8.69
CA ASN A 141 7.80 12.26 -8.97
C ASN A 141 7.34 11.85 -10.39
N ALA A 142 8.22 11.93 -11.38
CA ALA A 142 7.95 11.46 -12.74
C ALA A 142 7.70 9.94 -12.77
N LEU A 143 8.53 9.16 -12.06
CA LEU A 143 8.34 7.71 -11.92
C LEU A 143 7.01 7.36 -11.26
N LEU A 144 6.65 8.00 -10.15
CA LEU A 144 5.37 7.79 -9.47
C LEU A 144 4.18 8.17 -10.35
N THR A 145 4.28 9.29 -11.06
CA THR A 145 3.22 9.77 -11.96
C THR A 145 3.04 8.82 -13.14
N GLN A 146 4.14 8.38 -13.77
CA GLN A 146 4.09 7.43 -14.86
C GLN A 146 3.54 6.08 -14.39
N ALA A 147 3.99 5.56 -13.25
CA ALA A 147 3.49 4.32 -12.67
C ALA A 147 1.96 4.37 -12.42
N ALA A 148 1.46 5.48 -11.87
CA ALA A 148 0.03 5.67 -11.69
C ALA A 148 -0.72 5.79 -13.05
N ARG A 149 -0.15 6.49 -14.04
CA ARG A 149 -0.74 6.65 -15.38
C ARG A 149 -0.82 5.32 -16.13
N GLU A 150 0.19 4.46 -15.96
CA GLU A 150 0.27 3.09 -16.50
C GLU A 150 -0.45 2.05 -15.63
N GLN A 151 -1.05 2.46 -14.51
CA GLN A 151 -1.72 1.58 -13.54
C GLN A 151 -0.84 0.43 -13.03
N ALA A 152 0.43 0.73 -12.76
CA ALA A 152 1.38 -0.22 -12.17
C ALA A 152 1.01 -0.51 -10.70
N SER A 153 1.05 -1.80 -10.32
CA SER A 153 0.85 -2.21 -8.93
C SER A 153 2.07 -1.98 -8.05
N ASP A 154 3.28 -2.11 -8.62
CA ASP A 154 4.53 -1.98 -7.89
C ASP A 154 5.60 -1.29 -8.78
N ILE A 155 6.40 -0.42 -8.17
CA ILE A 155 7.65 0.11 -8.73
C ILE A 155 8.81 -0.58 -8.02
N HIS A 156 9.70 -1.19 -8.79
CA HIS A 156 10.91 -1.84 -8.33
C HIS A 156 12.11 -0.98 -8.70
N ILE A 157 12.98 -0.68 -7.73
CA ILE A 157 14.23 0.05 -7.93
C ILE A 157 15.35 -0.84 -7.39
N GLU A 158 16.16 -1.37 -8.31
CA GLU A 158 17.10 -2.45 -8.01
C GLU A 158 18.53 -2.04 -8.37
N PRO A 159 19.48 -2.19 -7.43
CA PRO A 159 20.88 -2.03 -7.73
C PRO A 159 21.48 -3.32 -8.32
N PHE A 160 22.24 -3.17 -9.39
CA PHE A 160 23.18 -4.17 -9.88
C PHE A 160 24.62 -3.62 -9.80
N GLU A 161 25.59 -4.42 -10.25
CA GLU A 161 27.01 -4.06 -10.26
C GLU A 161 27.26 -2.74 -10.99
N ASN A 162 26.80 -2.64 -12.24
CA ASN A 162 27.10 -1.51 -13.13
C ASN A 162 25.91 -0.59 -13.44
N ALA A 163 24.72 -0.89 -12.91
CA ALA A 163 23.51 -0.13 -13.21
C ALA A 163 22.51 -0.12 -12.05
N SER A 164 21.65 0.89 -12.03
CA SER A 164 20.35 0.81 -11.38
C SER A 164 19.32 0.42 -12.43
N VAL A 165 18.32 -0.38 -12.07
CA VAL A 165 17.19 -0.70 -12.95
C VAL A 165 15.90 -0.35 -12.23
N VAL A 166 15.02 0.37 -12.93
CA VAL A 166 13.66 0.65 -12.46
C VAL A 166 12.68 -0.15 -13.32
N ARG A 167 11.84 -0.95 -12.66
CA ARG A 167 10.82 -1.78 -13.31
C ARG A 167 9.44 -1.51 -12.74
N PHE A 168 8.43 -1.50 -13.58
CA PHE A 168 7.04 -1.48 -13.12
C PHE A 168 6.45 -2.88 -13.20
N ARG A 169 5.60 -3.22 -12.24
CA ARG A 169 4.68 -4.36 -12.36
C ARG A 169 3.34 -3.85 -12.85
N VAL A 170 3.01 -4.14 -14.10
CA VAL A 170 1.71 -3.79 -14.70
C VAL A 170 0.97 -5.08 -15.01
N ASP A 171 -0.26 -5.22 -14.51
CA ASP A 171 -1.09 -6.42 -14.64
C ASP A 171 -0.36 -7.74 -14.30
N GLY A 172 0.55 -7.68 -13.31
CA GLY A 172 1.30 -8.84 -12.81
C GLY A 172 2.63 -9.10 -13.52
N THR A 173 2.92 -8.46 -14.66
CA THR A 173 4.17 -8.63 -15.42
C THR A 173 5.16 -7.51 -15.09
N LEU A 174 6.44 -7.87 -14.92
CA LEU A 174 7.52 -6.89 -14.73
C LEU A 174 8.01 -6.36 -16.08
N ARG A 175 8.15 -5.05 -16.19
CA ARG A 175 8.69 -4.36 -17.37
C ARG A 175 9.78 -3.37 -16.96
N ASP A 176 10.91 -3.40 -17.65
CA ASP A 176 11.96 -2.38 -17.54
C ASP A 176 11.44 -1.05 -18.06
N VAL A 177 11.51 -0.02 -17.21
CA VAL A 177 11.07 1.34 -17.53
C VAL A 177 12.28 2.19 -17.86
N VAL A 178 13.26 2.19 -16.97
CA VAL A 178 14.46 3.00 -17.13
C VAL A 178 15.66 2.45 -16.36
N ARG A 179 16.87 2.78 -16.81
CA ARG A 179 18.14 2.30 -16.25
C ARG A 179 19.03 3.46 -15.82
N PRO A 180 18.86 3.99 -14.59
CA PRO A 180 19.71 5.06 -14.09
C PRO A 180 21.18 4.66 -13.98
N LYS A 181 22.10 5.62 -14.14
CA LYS A 181 23.51 5.45 -13.79
C LYS A 181 23.63 4.98 -12.35
N LYS A 182 24.57 4.07 -12.08
CA LYS A 182 24.77 3.48 -10.75
C LYS A 182 24.96 4.54 -9.65
N ALA A 183 25.66 5.63 -9.96
CA ALA A 183 25.91 6.74 -9.05
C ALA A 183 24.63 7.37 -8.47
N LEU A 184 23.54 7.39 -9.25
CA LEU A 184 22.27 7.99 -8.82
C LEU A 184 21.47 7.09 -7.86
N HIS A 185 21.81 5.80 -7.77
CA HIS A 185 21.01 4.84 -7.04
C HIS A 185 20.88 5.19 -5.55
N GLY A 186 21.98 5.57 -4.90
CA GLY A 186 21.98 5.97 -3.49
C GLY A 186 21.08 7.17 -3.22
N ALA A 187 21.09 8.17 -4.12
CA ALA A 187 20.25 9.35 -4.00
C ALA A 187 18.75 9.03 -4.18
N LEU A 188 18.41 8.12 -5.10
CA LEU A 188 17.03 7.65 -5.27
C LEU A 188 16.51 6.96 -4.01
N ILE A 189 17.29 6.05 -3.41
CA ILE A 189 16.92 5.36 -2.17
C ILE A 189 16.78 6.35 -1.01
N SER A 190 17.75 7.27 -0.85
CA SER A 190 17.70 8.32 0.18
C SER A 190 16.43 9.16 0.07
N ARG A 191 16.08 9.59 -1.15
CA ARG A 191 14.86 10.36 -1.39
C ARG A 191 13.60 9.58 -1.03
N ILE A 192 13.53 8.30 -1.37
CA ILE A 192 12.40 7.42 -1.03
C ILE A 192 12.29 7.26 0.49
N LYS A 193 13.41 7.06 1.18
CA LYS A 193 13.45 6.97 2.65
C LYS A 193 12.93 8.24 3.31
N ILE A 194 13.36 9.42 2.83
CA ILE A 194 12.84 10.71 3.30
C ILE A 194 11.31 10.78 3.15
N MET A 195 10.79 10.46 1.95
CA MET A 195 9.36 10.52 1.68
C MET A 195 8.55 9.57 2.57
N ALA A 196 9.12 8.41 2.90
CA ALA A 196 8.50 7.37 3.70
C ALA A 196 8.81 7.45 5.22
N GLN A 197 9.49 8.51 5.67
CA GLN A 197 9.92 8.73 7.06
C GLN A 197 10.79 7.58 7.61
N LEU A 198 11.70 7.05 6.79
CA LEU A 198 12.64 5.99 7.13
C LEU A 198 14.02 6.54 7.52
N ASP A 199 14.80 5.73 8.22
CA ASP A 199 16.17 6.08 8.62
C ASP A 199 17.12 5.99 7.41
N ILE A 200 17.66 7.14 7.01
CA ILE A 200 18.58 7.29 5.86
C ILE A 200 19.97 6.73 6.19
N ALA A 201 20.39 6.81 7.45
CA ALA A 201 21.70 6.37 7.90
C ALA A 201 21.75 4.83 7.99
N GLU A 202 20.66 4.18 8.38
CA GLU A 202 20.59 2.73 8.42
C GLU A 202 20.39 2.14 7.02
N LYS A 203 21.35 1.34 6.54
CA LYS A 203 21.36 0.73 5.21
C LYS A 203 21.52 -0.80 5.25
N ARG A 204 21.63 -1.37 6.44
CA ARG A 204 21.98 -2.79 6.68
C ARG A 204 20.77 -3.62 7.10
N LEU A 205 19.66 -2.97 7.45
CA LEU A 205 18.43 -3.62 7.88
C LEU A 205 17.29 -3.29 6.89
N PRO A 206 16.33 -4.22 6.69
CA PRO A 206 15.11 -3.90 5.97
C PRO A 206 14.33 -2.80 6.68
N GLN A 207 13.64 -1.94 5.93
CA GLN A 207 12.78 -0.88 6.47
C GLN A 207 11.50 -0.77 5.66
N ASP A 208 10.38 -0.51 6.36
CA ASP A 208 9.07 -0.38 5.74
C ASP A 208 8.40 0.92 6.17
N GLY A 209 7.77 1.61 5.23
CA GLY A 209 7.13 2.91 5.43
C GLY A 209 5.94 3.13 4.51
N ARG A 210 5.32 4.30 4.62
CA ARG A 210 4.20 4.71 3.77
C ARG A 210 4.40 6.14 3.28
N ILE A 211 3.96 6.39 2.05
CA ILE A 211 3.92 7.72 1.43
C ILE A 211 2.48 7.95 0.98
N THR A 212 1.88 9.07 1.39
CA THR A 212 0.59 9.50 0.82
C THR A 212 0.85 10.54 -0.25
N LEU A 213 0.46 10.25 -1.48
CA LEU A 213 0.59 11.14 -2.64
C LEU A 213 -0.77 11.45 -3.27
N ARG A 214 -0.82 12.52 -4.08
CA ARG A 214 -1.97 12.82 -4.94
C ARG A 214 -1.50 12.85 -6.39
N VAL A 215 -2.07 11.99 -7.23
CA VAL A 215 -1.76 11.93 -8.67
C VAL A 215 -3.05 12.20 -9.45
N GLY A 216 -3.04 13.21 -10.32
CA GLY A 216 -4.24 13.62 -11.07
C GLY A 216 -5.44 13.98 -10.17
N GLY A 217 -5.17 14.56 -8.99
CA GLY A 217 -6.18 14.90 -7.98
C GLY A 217 -6.63 13.75 -7.08
N ARG A 218 -6.33 12.49 -7.43
CA ARG A 218 -6.70 11.29 -6.65
C ARG A 218 -5.65 10.95 -5.60
N PRO A 219 -6.04 10.64 -4.35
CA PRO A 219 -5.12 10.16 -3.35
C PRO A 219 -4.64 8.74 -3.68
N VAL A 220 -3.34 8.52 -3.61
CA VAL A 220 -2.67 7.23 -3.78
C VAL A 220 -1.86 6.99 -2.51
N ASP A 221 -2.08 5.85 -1.85
CA ASP A 221 -1.21 5.40 -0.76
C ASP A 221 -0.10 4.55 -1.36
N VAL A 222 1.14 4.77 -0.95
CA VAL A 222 2.27 4.00 -1.42
C VAL A 222 2.97 3.35 -0.25
N ARG A 223 2.97 2.02 -0.22
CA ARG A 223 3.77 1.27 0.76
C ARG A 223 5.17 1.12 0.22
N VAL A 224 6.16 1.43 1.05
CA VAL A 224 7.58 1.40 0.70
C VAL A 224 8.25 0.32 1.52
N SER A 225 9.07 -0.49 0.85
CA SER A 225 9.96 -1.44 1.51
C SER A 225 11.37 -1.30 0.92
N THR A 226 12.38 -1.13 1.78
CA THR A 226 13.79 -1.12 1.41
C THR A 226 14.49 -2.34 1.97
N LEU A 227 15.32 -3.01 1.17
CA LEU A 227 16.03 -4.24 1.53
C LEU A 227 17.52 -4.14 1.14
N PRO A 228 18.47 -4.38 2.05
CA PRO A 228 19.90 -4.43 1.70
C PRO A 228 20.20 -5.59 0.74
N THR A 229 21.03 -5.33 -0.27
CA THR A 229 21.53 -6.33 -1.24
C THR A 229 23.03 -6.14 -1.48
N GLY A 230 23.65 -7.05 -2.25
CA GLY A 230 25.10 -7.02 -2.52
C GLY A 230 25.62 -5.75 -3.19
N HIS A 231 24.76 -4.99 -3.88
CA HIS A 231 25.17 -3.76 -4.59
C HIS A 231 24.50 -2.49 -4.04
N GLY A 232 23.90 -2.54 -2.85
CA GLY A 232 23.14 -1.44 -2.25
C GLY A 232 21.73 -1.84 -1.88
N GLU A 233 20.87 -0.88 -1.55
CA GLU A 233 19.51 -1.16 -1.11
C GLU A 233 18.56 -1.27 -2.30
N ARG A 234 17.75 -2.32 -2.33
CA ARG A 234 16.60 -2.43 -3.22
C ARG A 234 15.40 -1.73 -2.60
N ALA A 235 14.67 -0.94 -3.37
CA ALA A 235 13.37 -0.41 -2.95
C ALA A 235 12.21 -1.00 -3.77
N VAL A 236 11.10 -1.27 -3.11
CA VAL A 236 9.82 -1.63 -3.73
C VAL A 236 8.75 -0.68 -3.21
N LEU A 237 8.05 -0.02 -4.13
CA LEU A 237 6.95 0.90 -3.82
C LEU A 237 5.67 0.30 -4.39
N ARG A 238 4.75 -0.12 -3.52
CA ARG A 238 3.43 -0.65 -3.91
C ARG A 238 2.42 0.48 -3.95
N LEU A 239 1.84 0.73 -5.12
CA LEU A 239 0.83 1.77 -5.32
C LEU A 239 -0.55 1.21 -5.00
N LEU A 240 -1.25 1.84 -4.07
CA LEU A 240 -2.61 1.55 -3.66
C LEU A 240 -3.47 2.76 -4.03
N GLU A 241 -4.22 2.66 -5.12
CA GLU A 241 -5.21 3.68 -5.48
C GLU A 241 -6.33 3.68 -4.43
N LYS A 242 -6.56 4.80 -3.74
CA LYS A 242 -7.66 4.93 -2.77
C LYS A 242 -8.99 5.21 -3.47
N ASP A 243 -9.47 4.27 -4.29
CA ASP A 243 -10.80 4.37 -4.91
C ASP A 243 -11.71 3.22 -4.46
N ALA A 244 -12.00 3.19 -3.14
CA ALA A 244 -12.94 2.23 -2.55
C ALA A 244 -14.37 2.37 -3.11
N GLN A 245 -14.72 3.54 -3.69
CA GLN A 245 -16.05 3.81 -4.26
C GLN A 245 -16.38 3.00 -5.52
N ARG A 246 -15.43 2.24 -6.09
CA ARG A 246 -15.65 1.40 -7.28
C ARG A 246 -15.77 -0.10 -6.98
N LEU A 247 -15.81 -0.50 -5.71
CA LEU A 247 -15.90 -1.91 -5.33
C LEU A 247 -17.32 -2.45 -5.54
N ASN A 248 -17.59 -2.85 -6.78
CA ASN A 248 -18.86 -3.38 -7.23
C ASN A 248 -18.66 -4.83 -7.69
N LEU A 249 -19.36 -5.80 -7.08
CA LEU A 249 -19.22 -7.23 -7.38
C LEU A 249 -19.57 -7.54 -8.85
N GLU A 250 -20.56 -6.86 -9.43
CA GLU A 250 -20.96 -6.96 -10.83
C GLU A 250 -19.80 -6.61 -11.78
N ALA A 251 -18.93 -5.68 -11.36
CA ALA A 251 -17.80 -5.23 -12.16
C ALA A 251 -16.58 -6.17 -12.10
N LEU A 252 -16.55 -7.13 -11.16
CA LEU A 252 -15.39 -8.02 -10.96
C LEU A 252 -15.34 -9.17 -11.98
N GLY A 253 -16.48 -9.50 -12.60
CA GLY A 253 -16.55 -10.46 -13.71
C GLY A 253 -17.14 -11.84 -13.36
N MET A 254 -17.84 -11.96 -12.24
CA MET A 254 -18.61 -13.18 -11.95
C MET A 254 -19.65 -13.44 -13.05
N ALA A 255 -19.85 -14.70 -13.41
CA ALA A 255 -21.00 -15.09 -14.22
C ALA A 255 -22.30 -14.76 -13.45
N SER A 256 -23.39 -14.44 -14.16
CA SER A 256 -24.63 -13.95 -13.54
C SER A 256 -25.25 -14.92 -12.53
N ASP A 257 -25.17 -16.22 -12.81
CA ASP A 257 -25.60 -17.28 -11.90
C ASP A 257 -24.67 -17.45 -10.70
N THR A 258 -23.35 -17.40 -10.90
CA THR A 258 -22.35 -17.39 -9.81
C THR A 258 -22.54 -16.19 -8.89
N LEU A 259 -22.74 -15.00 -9.46
CA LEU A 259 -23.01 -13.78 -8.71
C LEU A 259 -24.29 -13.91 -7.89
N GLY A 260 -25.39 -14.36 -8.51
CA GLY A 260 -26.67 -14.53 -7.83
C GLY A 260 -26.64 -15.60 -6.74
N GLN A 261 -25.80 -16.63 -6.86
CA GLN A 261 -25.56 -17.61 -5.79
C GLN A 261 -24.70 -17.01 -4.67
N PHE A 262 -23.62 -16.33 -5.01
CA PHE A 262 -22.73 -15.70 -4.04
C PHE A 262 -23.45 -14.62 -3.21
N ASP A 263 -24.34 -13.85 -3.84
CA ASP A 263 -25.19 -12.88 -3.14
C ASP A 263 -26.06 -13.51 -2.06
N LYS A 264 -26.65 -14.66 -2.36
CA LYS A 264 -27.46 -15.40 -1.38
C LYS A 264 -26.62 -15.91 -0.21
N LEU A 265 -25.32 -16.18 -0.41
CA LEU A 265 -24.42 -16.63 0.64
C LEU A 265 -24.03 -15.47 1.57
N ILE A 266 -23.65 -14.32 1.01
CA ILE A 266 -23.23 -13.16 1.80
C ILE A 266 -24.40 -12.45 2.50
N SER A 267 -25.65 -12.75 2.10
CA SER A 267 -26.86 -12.26 2.79
C SER A 267 -27.39 -13.20 3.86
N ARG A 268 -26.68 -14.30 4.17
CA ARG A 268 -27.10 -15.23 5.24
C ARG A 268 -26.90 -14.58 6.61
N PRO A 269 -27.79 -14.86 7.58
CA PRO A 269 -27.65 -14.31 8.93
C PRO A 269 -26.39 -14.84 9.63
N HIS A 270 -26.00 -16.08 9.36
CA HIS A 270 -24.84 -16.70 9.97
C HIS A 270 -24.26 -17.82 9.11
N GLY A 271 -23.01 -18.17 9.36
CA GLY A 271 -22.24 -19.20 8.65
C GLY A 271 -20.92 -18.65 8.09
N ILE A 272 -20.10 -19.51 7.50
CA ILE A 272 -18.79 -19.14 6.93
C ILE A 272 -18.88 -19.09 5.40
N VAL A 273 -18.45 -17.99 4.80
CA VAL A 273 -18.17 -17.88 3.37
C VAL A 273 -16.67 -17.64 3.18
N LEU A 274 -16.03 -18.53 2.42
CA LEU A 274 -14.59 -18.45 2.16
C LEU A 274 -14.33 -17.92 0.76
N VAL A 275 -13.36 -17.02 0.62
CA VAL A 275 -12.77 -16.66 -0.67
C VAL A 275 -11.35 -17.19 -0.71
N THR A 276 -11.03 -18.02 -1.70
CA THR A 276 -9.73 -18.70 -1.78
C THR A 276 -9.00 -18.42 -3.09
N GLY A 277 -7.69 -18.60 -3.06
CA GLY A 277 -6.78 -18.40 -4.18
C GLY A 277 -5.38 -17.94 -3.74
N PRO A 278 -4.41 -17.95 -4.66
CA PRO A 278 -3.04 -17.53 -4.38
C PRO A 278 -2.96 -16.03 -4.11
N THR A 279 -1.76 -15.58 -3.76
CA THR A 279 -1.47 -14.15 -3.64
C THR A 279 -1.77 -13.43 -4.95
N GLY A 280 -2.42 -12.26 -4.85
CA GLY A 280 -2.76 -11.45 -6.03
C GLY A 280 -3.95 -11.96 -6.85
N SER A 281 -4.73 -12.94 -6.37
CA SER A 281 -5.96 -13.38 -7.03
C SER A 281 -7.16 -12.45 -6.86
N GLY A 282 -7.04 -11.40 -6.04
CA GLY A 282 -8.11 -10.41 -5.81
C GLY A 282 -9.10 -10.77 -4.70
N LYS A 283 -8.73 -11.64 -3.75
CA LYS A 283 -9.60 -12.08 -2.64
C LYS A 283 -10.12 -10.90 -1.80
N THR A 284 -9.22 -10.03 -1.36
CA THR A 284 -9.55 -8.84 -0.56
C THR A 284 -10.50 -7.91 -1.31
N THR A 285 -10.28 -7.72 -2.62
CA THR A 285 -11.16 -6.92 -3.47
C THR A 285 -12.58 -7.49 -3.52
N THR A 286 -12.71 -8.81 -3.65
CA THR A 286 -14.02 -9.48 -3.62
C THR A 286 -14.69 -9.35 -2.26
N LEU A 287 -13.96 -9.59 -1.15
CA LEU A 287 -14.52 -9.44 0.20
C LEU A 287 -14.97 -8.01 0.50
N TYR A 288 -14.18 -7.00 0.12
CA TYR A 288 -14.56 -5.60 0.31
C TYR A 288 -15.79 -5.23 -0.54
N ALA A 289 -15.87 -5.72 -1.78
CA ALA A 289 -17.04 -5.54 -2.63
C ALA A 289 -18.29 -6.25 -2.06
N SER A 290 -18.13 -7.43 -1.45
CA SER A 290 -19.22 -8.11 -0.72
C SER A 290 -19.72 -7.29 0.46
N MET A 291 -18.81 -6.78 1.30
CA MET A 291 -19.20 -5.97 2.45
C MET A 291 -19.86 -4.65 2.03
N SER A 292 -19.45 -4.07 0.89
CA SER A 292 -20.05 -2.85 0.34
C SER A 292 -21.50 -3.05 -0.13
N ARG A 293 -21.98 -4.29 -0.27
CA ARG A 293 -23.39 -4.60 -0.55
C ARG A 293 -24.25 -4.69 0.71
N LEU A 294 -23.65 -4.80 1.89
CA LEU A 294 -24.37 -4.92 3.15
C LEU A 294 -24.73 -3.52 3.68
N GLU A 295 -25.93 -3.39 4.24
CA GLU A 295 -26.44 -2.11 4.75
C GLU A 295 -25.80 -1.79 6.12
N THR A 296 -24.76 -0.96 6.10
CA THR A 296 -23.99 -0.60 7.31
C THR A 296 -24.80 0.23 8.30
N ALA A 297 -25.94 0.82 7.91
CA ALA A 297 -26.82 1.51 8.85
C ALA A 297 -27.55 0.56 9.81
N THR A 298 -27.72 -0.72 9.44
CA THR A 298 -28.47 -1.72 10.20
C THR A 298 -27.67 -2.98 10.56
N THR A 299 -26.43 -3.06 10.11
CA THR A 299 -25.59 -4.25 10.24
C THR A 299 -24.22 -3.82 10.75
N ASN A 300 -23.83 -4.29 11.93
CA ASN A 300 -22.52 -4.03 12.51
C ASN A 300 -21.47 -4.94 11.87
N ILE A 301 -20.63 -4.35 11.01
CA ILE A 301 -19.59 -5.07 10.28
C ILE A 301 -18.22 -4.74 10.90
N MET A 302 -17.48 -5.77 11.30
CA MET A 302 -16.13 -5.61 11.86
C MET A 302 -15.12 -6.51 11.17
N THR A 303 -13.88 -6.01 11.02
CA THR A 303 -12.82 -6.75 10.34
C THR A 303 -11.55 -6.88 11.18
N VAL A 304 -10.78 -7.94 10.92
CA VAL A 304 -9.40 -8.08 11.36
C VAL A 304 -8.50 -8.35 10.16
N GLU A 305 -7.49 -7.51 9.94
CA GLU A 305 -6.71 -7.48 8.69
C GLU A 305 -5.21 -7.28 8.94
N ASP A 306 -4.37 -7.76 8.03
CA ASP A 306 -2.92 -7.66 8.11
C ASP A 306 -2.28 -7.33 6.74
N PRO A 307 -2.14 -6.05 6.37
CA PRO A 307 -2.74 -4.85 6.98
C PRO A 307 -4.10 -4.50 6.38
N ILE A 308 -4.73 -3.42 6.87
CA ILE A 308 -5.91 -2.82 6.23
C ILE A 308 -5.49 -2.21 4.89
N GLU A 309 -6.16 -2.62 3.80
CA GLU A 309 -5.85 -2.16 2.43
C GLU A 309 -6.50 -0.81 2.09
N TYR A 310 -7.79 -0.67 2.42
CA TYR A 310 -8.54 0.57 2.25
C TYR A 310 -9.45 0.80 3.45
N ASP A 311 -9.69 2.07 3.76
CA ASP A 311 -10.69 2.48 4.75
C ASP A 311 -12.09 2.39 4.12
N LEU A 312 -12.94 1.56 4.72
CA LEU A 312 -14.32 1.33 4.29
C LEU A 312 -15.28 2.06 5.22
N SER A 313 -16.00 3.03 4.66
CA SER A 313 -16.97 3.82 5.41
C SER A 313 -18.05 2.91 6.03
N GLY A 314 -18.31 3.09 7.32
CA GLY A 314 -19.33 2.33 8.07
C GLY A 314 -18.88 0.95 8.54
N ILE A 315 -17.61 0.57 8.34
CA ILE A 315 -17.08 -0.73 8.75
C ILE A 315 -15.98 -0.53 9.81
N GLY A 316 -16.07 -1.26 10.92
CA GLY A 316 -15.07 -1.21 11.99
C GLY A 316 -13.85 -2.08 11.67
N GLN A 317 -12.80 -1.49 11.10
CA GLN A 317 -11.62 -2.24 10.67
C GLN A 317 -10.50 -2.25 11.73
N THR A 318 -10.03 -3.43 12.12
CA THR A 318 -8.93 -3.63 13.08
C THR A 318 -7.70 -4.18 12.35
N GLN A 319 -6.55 -3.53 12.51
CA GLN A 319 -5.29 -4.04 11.98
C GLN A 319 -4.55 -4.92 13.00
N VAL A 320 -4.00 -6.04 12.55
CA VAL A 320 -3.04 -6.84 13.31
C VAL A 320 -1.81 -5.98 13.64
N ASN A 321 -1.31 -6.12 14.86
CA ASN A 321 -0.13 -5.42 15.34
C ASN A 321 0.66 -6.31 16.31
N GLU A 322 1.64 -7.04 15.76
CA GLU A 322 2.47 -7.97 16.51
C GLU A 322 3.28 -7.28 17.62
N ARG A 323 3.67 -6.01 17.44
CA ARG A 323 4.49 -5.27 18.42
C ARG A 323 3.81 -5.11 19.79
N ILE A 324 2.47 -5.12 19.80
CA ILE A 324 1.65 -5.04 21.02
C ILE A 324 0.90 -6.36 21.30
N GLY A 325 1.21 -7.42 20.55
CA GLY A 325 0.55 -8.72 20.65
C GLY A 325 -0.91 -8.70 20.22
N MET A 326 -1.31 -7.82 19.29
CA MET A 326 -2.63 -7.83 18.65
C MET A 326 -2.61 -8.78 17.45
N THR A 327 -2.80 -10.08 17.69
CA THR A 327 -2.88 -11.13 16.66
C THR A 327 -4.29 -11.29 16.09
N PHE A 328 -4.44 -12.05 14.99
CA PHE A 328 -5.76 -12.41 14.43
C PHE A 328 -6.71 -12.99 15.49
N ALA A 329 -6.29 -14.05 16.19
CA ALA A 329 -7.10 -14.68 17.22
C ALA A 329 -7.48 -13.73 18.37
N ARG A 330 -6.57 -12.85 18.81
CA ARG A 330 -6.85 -11.90 19.89
C ARG A 330 -7.83 -10.80 19.47
N ALA A 331 -7.64 -10.25 18.27
CA ALA A 331 -8.54 -9.25 17.70
C ALA A 331 -9.93 -9.86 17.49
N LEU A 332 -10.00 -11.06 16.91
CA LEU A 332 -11.26 -11.77 16.66
C LEU A 332 -12.05 -12.06 17.95
N ARG A 333 -11.38 -12.52 19.02
CA ARG A 333 -12.03 -12.66 20.34
C ARG A 333 -12.58 -11.35 20.88
N SER A 334 -11.93 -10.23 20.56
CA SER A 334 -12.35 -8.91 21.02
C SER A 334 -13.54 -8.41 20.20
N ILE A 335 -13.52 -8.61 18.87
CA ILE A 335 -14.63 -8.33 17.97
C ILE A 335 -15.90 -9.06 18.39
N LEU A 336 -15.82 -10.32 18.83
CA LEU A 336 -16.99 -11.07 19.33
C LEU A 336 -17.65 -10.46 20.58
N ARG A 337 -17.02 -9.50 21.26
CA ARG A 337 -17.60 -8.74 22.38
C ARG A 337 -18.05 -7.34 21.98
N GLN A 338 -18.12 -7.06 20.68
CA GLN A 338 -18.53 -5.77 20.12
C GLN A 338 -19.88 -5.86 19.41
N ASP A 339 -20.65 -6.91 19.69
CA ASP A 339 -21.98 -7.14 19.08
C ASP A 339 -21.98 -7.09 17.54
N PRO A 340 -21.06 -7.80 16.85
CA PRO A 340 -21.01 -7.78 15.38
C PRO A 340 -22.12 -8.65 14.80
N ASP A 341 -22.65 -8.28 13.64
CA ASP A 341 -23.49 -9.15 12.81
C ASP A 341 -22.62 -9.91 11.79
N VAL A 342 -21.65 -9.20 11.21
CA VAL A 342 -20.76 -9.71 10.17
C VAL A 342 -19.31 -9.49 10.58
N ILE A 343 -18.51 -10.55 10.47
CA ILE A 343 -17.10 -10.55 10.80
C ILE A 343 -16.30 -10.88 9.55
N MET A 344 -15.34 -10.03 9.18
CA MET A 344 -14.39 -10.33 8.11
C MET A 344 -13.01 -10.63 8.69
N ILE A 345 -12.47 -11.79 8.36
CA ILE A 345 -11.13 -12.23 8.75
C ILE A 345 -10.25 -12.18 7.51
N GLY A 346 -9.22 -11.33 7.54
CA GLY A 346 -8.31 -11.12 6.41
C GLY A 346 -7.79 -12.44 5.84
N GLU A 347 -7.41 -13.37 6.71
CA GLU A 347 -7.08 -14.75 6.36
C GLU A 347 -7.08 -15.68 7.57
N ILE A 348 -7.34 -16.97 7.33
CA ILE A 348 -7.21 -18.03 8.35
C ILE A 348 -5.89 -18.76 8.12
N ARG A 349 -4.88 -18.51 8.96
CA ARG A 349 -3.55 -19.15 8.86
C ARG A 349 -3.36 -20.34 9.78
N ASP A 350 -4.07 -20.37 10.91
CA ASP A 350 -3.87 -21.31 12.00
C ASP A 350 -5.19 -21.86 12.55
N LEU A 351 -5.08 -22.97 13.29
CA LEU A 351 -6.20 -23.65 13.92
C LEU A 351 -6.94 -22.76 14.92
N GLU A 352 -6.22 -21.93 15.68
CA GLU A 352 -6.83 -21.08 16.71
C GLU A 352 -7.82 -20.09 16.06
N THR A 353 -7.40 -19.41 15.01
CA THR A 353 -8.23 -18.48 14.24
C THR A 353 -9.39 -19.22 13.58
N ALA A 354 -9.14 -20.40 13.01
CA ALA A 354 -10.17 -21.24 12.39
C ALA A 354 -11.25 -21.66 13.40
N GLN A 355 -10.86 -22.10 14.59
CA GLN A 355 -11.78 -22.49 15.66
C GLN A 355 -12.66 -21.33 16.10
N ILE A 356 -12.09 -20.13 16.27
CA ILE A 356 -12.88 -18.95 16.65
C ILE A 356 -13.86 -18.56 15.54
N ALA A 357 -13.45 -18.63 14.27
CA ALA A 357 -14.32 -18.38 13.12
C ALA A 357 -15.51 -19.35 13.06
N VAL A 358 -15.25 -20.66 13.28
CA VAL A 358 -16.29 -21.69 13.37
C VAL A 358 -17.23 -21.42 14.52
N GLN A 359 -16.72 -21.12 15.72
CA GLN A 359 -17.58 -20.80 16.86
C GLN A 359 -18.43 -19.57 16.61
N ALA A 360 -17.86 -18.49 16.07
CA ALA A 360 -18.60 -17.28 15.70
C ALA A 360 -19.77 -17.60 14.76
N SER A 361 -19.52 -18.43 13.74
CA SER A 361 -20.54 -18.80 12.77
C SER A 361 -21.70 -19.62 13.36
N LEU A 362 -21.41 -20.45 14.37
CA LEU A 362 -22.40 -21.27 15.08
C LEU A 362 -23.17 -20.46 16.12
N THR A 363 -22.62 -19.34 16.59
CA THR A 363 -23.27 -18.42 17.54
C THR A 363 -24.03 -17.28 16.87
N GLY A 364 -24.30 -17.38 15.56
CA GLY A 364 -25.20 -16.46 14.86
C GLY A 364 -24.51 -15.35 14.07
N HIS A 365 -23.21 -15.45 13.79
CA HIS A 365 -22.48 -14.44 13.01
C HIS A 365 -22.25 -14.90 11.58
N LEU A 366 -22.33 -14.00 10.61
CA LEU A 366 -21.79 -14.25 9.28
C LEU A 366 -20.29 -13.99 9.28
N VAL A 367 -19.51 -14.99 8.88
CA VAL A 367 -18.05 -14.89 8.83
C VAL A 367 -17.59 -14.94 7.38
N LEU A 368 -16.94 -13.88 6.93
CA LEU A 368 -16.27 -13.80 5.63
C LEU A 368 -14.77 -13.96 5.87
N ALA A 369 -14.12 -14.91 5.20
CA ALA A 369 -12.68 -15.10 5.40
C ALA A 369 -11.94 -15.51 4.14
N THR A 370 -10.62 -15.38 4.15
CA THR A 370 -9.78 -15.91 3.07
C THR A 370 -8.93 -17.12 3.46
N LEU A 371 -8.65 -17.95 2.46
CA LEU A 371 -7.66 -19.02 2.51
C LEU A 371 -6.75 -18.98 1.27
N HIS A 372 -5.65 -19.71 1.35
CA HIS A 372 -4.71 -19.91 0.26
C HIS A 372 -4.77 -21.35 -0.23
N THR A 373 -5.81 -21.69 -1.00
CA THR A 373 -5.92 -22.97 -1.71
C THR A 373 -6.08 -22.76 -3.21
N ASN A 374 -5.90 -23.83 -3.98
CA ASN A 374 -5.90 -23.73 -5.42
C ASN A 374 -7.32 -23.71 -6.01
N ASP A 375 -8.26 -24.40 -5.38
CA ASP A 375 -9.64 -24.55 -5.79
C ASP A 375 -10.58 -24.50 -4.58
N ALA A 376 -11.88 -24.59 -4.84
CA ALA A 376 -12.90 -24.48 -3.81
C ALA A 376 -12.97 -25.72 -2.91
N ALA A 377 -12.77 -26.93 -3.46
CA ALA A 377 -12.85 -28.18 -2.71
C ALA A 377 -11.71 -28.32 -1.69
N SER A 378 -10.48 -28.02 -2.10
CA SER A 378 -9.28 -28.07 -1.26
C SER A 378 -9.32 -27.11 -0.07
N ALA A 379 -10.18 -26.07 -0.08
CA ALA A 379 -10.40 -25.23 1.08
C ALA A 379 -11.04 -25.99 2.25
N VAL A 380 -11.91 -26.96 1.95
CA VAL A 380 -12.53 -27.85 2.95
C VAL A 380 -11.43 -28.70 3.60
N THR A 381 -10.68 -29.44 2.78
CA THR A 381 -9.58 -30.30 3.26
C THR A 381 -8.54 -29.50 4.01
N ARG A 382 -8.21 -28.28 3.56
CA ARG A 382 -7.28 -27.40 4.25
C ARG A 382 -7.73 -27.04 5.67
N LEU A 383 -9.03 -26.82 5.92
CA LEU A 383 -9.54 -26.57 7.26
C LEU A 383 -9.52 -27.84 8.13
N THR A 384 -9.86 -28.99 7.55
CA THR A 384 -9.74 -30.28 8.25
C THR A 384 -8.29 -30.58 8.62
N ASP A 385 -7.33 -30.35 7.70
CA ASP A 385 -5.89 -30.55 7.92
C ASP A 385 -5.33 -29.60 8.99
N MET A 386 -5.89 -28.40 9.14
CA MET A 386 -5.55 -27.52 10.27
C MET A 386 -6.01 -28.10 11.61
N GLY A 387 -6.99 -29.01 11.62
CA GLY A 387 -7.57 -29.63 12.81
C GLY A 387 -8.99 -29.16 13.13
N VAL A 388 -9.70 -28.55 12.18
CA VAL A 388 -11.13 -28.26 12.36
C VAL A 388 -11.92 -29.56 12.23
N GLU A 389 -12.73 -29.87 13.23
CA GLU A 389 -13.55 -31.08 13.22
C GLU A 389 -14.56 -31.07 12.05
N PRO A 390 -14.64 -32.15 11.24
CA PRO A 390 -15.48 -32.17 10.04
C PRO A 390 -16.95 -31.88 10.29
N TYR A 391 -17.50 -32.34 11.42
CA TYR A 391 -18.90 -32.09 11.77
C TYR A 391 -19.19 -30.60 12.06
N LEU A 392 -18.23 -29.87 12.66
CA LEU A 392 -18.36 -28.44 12.87
C LEU A 392 -18.27 -27.70 11.55
N LEU A 393 -17.35 -28.10 10.67
CA LEU A 393 -17.19 -27.50 9.36
C LEU A 393 -18.44 -27.71 8.49
N ALA A 394 -18.99 -28.93 8.44
CA ALA A 394 -20.23 -29.24 7.73
C ALA A 394 -21.42 -28.41 8.22
N SER A 395 -21.45 -28.06 9.51
CA SER A 395 -22.53 -27.27 10.10
C SER A 395 -22.37 -25.76 9.92
N SER A 396 -21.14 -25.28 9.71
CA SER A 396 -20.82 -23.85 9.67
C SER A 396 -20.58 -23.29 8.26
N LEU A 397 -19.97 -24.07 7.37
CA LEU A 397 -19.59 -23.62 6.03
C LEU A 397 -20.82 -23.48 5.12
N LEU A 398 -20.96 -22.30 4.50
CA LEU A 398 -22.02 -22.00 3.54
C LEU A 398 -21.56 -22.17 2.10
N GLY A 399 -20.32 -21.76 1.81
CA GLY A 399 -19.75 -21.86 0.48
C GLY A 399 -18.30 -21.41 0.40
N VAL A 400 -17.64 -21.80 -0.68
CA VAL A 400 -16.25 -21.45 -0.99
C VAL A 400 -16.19 -20.89 -2.41
N LEU A 401 -15.70 -19.67 -2.54
CA LEU A 401 -15.43 -19.00 -3.80
C LEU A 401 -13.93 -19.04 -4.09
N ALA A 402 -13.49 -19.95 -4.96
CA ALA A 402 -12.15 -19.93 -5.52
C ALA A 402 -12.05 -18.89 -6.63
N GLN A 403 -10.93 -18.15 -6.66
CA GLN A 403 -10.74 -17.03 -7.57
C GLN A 403 -9.33 -17.00 -8.18
N ARG A 404 -9.24 -16.57 -9.44
CA ARG A 404 -8.02 -16.11 -10.11
C ARG A 404 -8.29 -14.84 -10.91
N LEU A 405 -7.22 -14.17 -11.35
CA LEU A 405 -7.30 -13.04 -12.27
C LEU A 405 -6.64 -13.38 -13.60
N VAL A 406 -7.41 -13.28 -14.69
CA VAL A 406 -6.91 -13.31 -16.06
C VAL A 406 -6.69 -11.89 -16.55
N ARG A 407 -5.64 -11.70 -17.37
CA ARG A 407 -5.43 -10.43 -18.07
C ARG A 407 -6.41 -10.31 -19.23
N ARG A 408 -6.95 -9.11 -19.41
CA ARG A 408 -7.86 -8.80 -20.52
C ARG A 408 -7.04 -8.42 -21.74
N LEU A 409 -7.34 -9.00 -22.89
CA LEU A 409 -6.72 -8.64 -24.16
C LEU A 409 -6.93 -7.15 -24.44
N CYS A 410 -5.89 -6.50 -24.98
CA CYS A 410 -5.97 -5.11 -25.37
C CYS A 410 -7.05 -4.96 -26.45
N PRO A 411 -8.09 -4.13 -26.23
CA PRO A 411 -9.20 -4.00 -27.18
C PRO A 411 -8.77 -3.35 -28.50
N VAL A 412 -7.59 -2.73 -28.55
CA VAL A 412 -7.08 -2.00 -29.72
C VAL A 412 -6.24 -2.88 -30.63
N CYS A 413 -5.46 -3.81 -30.08
CA CYS A 413 -4.51 -4.60 -30.87
C CYS A 413 -4.78 -6.11 -30.87
N LYS A 414 -5.82 -6.61 -30.18
CA LYS A 414 -6.13 -8.05 -30.22
C LYS A 414 -6.44 -8.49 -31.65
N GLU A 415 -5.97 -9.68 -32.01
CA GLU A 415 -6.15 -10.25 -33.34
C GLU A 415 -6.78 -11.65 -33.23
N GLU A 416 -7.74 -11.94 -34.09
CA GLU A 416 -8.34 -13.27 -34.19
C GLU A 416 -7.52 -14.13 -35.16
N ARG A 417 -7.04 -15.29 -34.70
CA ARG A 417 -6.30 -16.25 -35.51
C ARG A 417 -6.96 -17.61 -35.45
N GLU A 418 -6.86 -18.34 -36.55
CA GLU A 418 -7.32 -19.72 -36.64
C GLU A 418 -6.20 -20.64 -36.20
N GLU A 419 -6.44 -21.47 -35.19
CA GLU A 419 -5.52 -22.51 -34.73
C GLU A 419 -5.74 -23.84 -35.45
N GLU A 420 -4.79 -24.76 -35.28
CA GLU A 420 -4.91 -26.14 -35.77
C GLU A 420 -6.21 -26.78 -35.27
N GLY A 421 -7.08 -27.17 -36.21
CA GLY A 421 -8.43 -27.66 -35.91
C GLY A 421 -9.56 -26.66 -36.20
N GLY A 422 -9.27 -25.51 -36.80
CA GLY A 422 -10.25 -24.57 -37.35
C GLY A 422 -10.97 -23.70 -36.32
N ARG A 423 -10.51 -23.73 -35.06
CA ARG A 423 -11.04 -22.88 -33.99
C ARG A 423 -10.37 -21.52 -34.04
N LYS A 424 -11.17 -20.46 -33.95
CA LYS A 424 -10.68 -19.09 -33.91
C LYS A 424 -10.52 -18.62 -32.47
N PHE A 425 -9.34 -18.10 -32.14
CA PHE A 425 -9.04 -17.53 -30.84
C PHE A 425 -8.47 -16.11 -30.99
N TRP A 426 -8.71 -15.30 -29.95
CA TRP A 426 -8.11 -13.98 -29.86
C TRP A 426 -6.75 -14.06 -29.19
N HIS A 427 -5.74 -13.48 -29.84
CA HIS A 427 -4.36 -13.47 -29.36
C HIS A 427 -3.87 -12.05 -29.02
N PRO A 428 -2.91 -11.94 -28.08
CA PRO A 428 -2.23 -10.68 -27.80
C PRO A 428 -1.26 -10.33 -28.94
N VAL A 429 -1.31 -9.08 -29.43
CA VAL A 429 -0.32 -8.57 -30.41
C VAL A 429 0.67 -7.61 -29.76
N GLY A 430 0.16 -6.63 -29.00
CA GLY A 430 0.98 -5.56 -28.42
C GLY A 430 0.93 -4.27 -29.26
N CYS A 431 0.71 -3.14 -28.59
CA CYS A 431 0.77 -1.80 -29.17
C CYS A 431 1.14 -0.81 -28.06
N ASP A 432 1.38 0.46 -28.42
CA ASP A 432 1.79 1.50 -27.47
C ASP A 432 0.77 1.66 -26.32
N ARG A 433 -0.53 1.52 -26.61
CA ARG A 433 -1.59 1.66 -25.58
C ARG A 433 -1.56 0.60 -24.49
N CYS A 434 -1.06 -0.60 -24.79
CA CYS A 434 -0.91 -1.66 -23.79
C CYS A 434 0.56 -1.85 -23.39
N GLY A 435 1.43 -0.89 -23.73
CA GLY A 435 2.86 -1.00 -23.50
C GLY A 435 3.46 -2.26 -24.11
N HIS A 436 3.05 -2.62 -25.33
CA HIS A 436 3.46 -3.82 -26.06
C HIS A 436 3.19 -5.16 -25.36
N SER A 437 2.41 -5.19 -24.27
CA SER A 437 2.10 -6.45 -23.56
C SER A 437 1.03 -7.29 -24.28
N GLY A 438 0.16 -6.63 -25.05
CA GLY A 438 -1.04 -7.24 -25.63
C GLY A 438 -2.24 -7.30 -24.68
N TYR A 439 -2.11 -6.82 -23.44
CA TYR A 439 -3.16 -6.86 -22.41
C TYR A 439 -3.39 -5.50 -21.76
N ALA A 440 -4.62 -5.26 -21.28
CA ALA A 440 -4.97 -4.02 -20.58
C ALA A 440 -6.09 -4.29 -19.55
N GLY A 441 -5.69 -4.36 -18.28
CA GLY A 441 -6.54 -4.64 -17.13
C GLY A 441 -6.76 -6.14 -16.89
N ARG A 442 -7.53 -6.45 -15.86
CA ARG A 442 -7.76 -7.82 -15.37
C ARG A 442 -9.25 -8.09 -15.15
N ARG A 443 -9.63 -9.37 -15.20
CA ARG A 443 -10.97 -9.88 -14.84
C ARG A 443 -10.86 -11.10 -13.96
N GLY A 444 -11.83 -11.28 -13.07
CA GLY A 444 -11.93 -12.47 -12.25
C GLY A 444 -12.43 -13.67 -13.06
N VAL A 445 -11.89 -14.85 -12.71
CA VAL A 445 -12.49 -16.15 -12.99
C VAL A 445 -12.79 -16.83 -11.66
N TYR A 446 -13.94 -17.48 -11.60
CA TYR A 446 -14.54 -17.91 -10.34
C TYR A 446 -15.04 -19.35 -10.39
N GLU A 447 -14.89 -20.03 -9.27
CA GLU A 447 -15.45 -21.34 -8.99
C GLU A 447 -16.14 -21.26 -7.62
N LEU A 448 -17.45 -21.48 -7.59
CA LEU A 448 -18.26 -21.33 -6.39
C LEU A 448 -18.85 -22.67 -5.97
N LEU A 449 -18.30 -23.24 -4.90
CA LEU A 449 -18.85 -24.40 -4.23
C LEU A 449 -19.90 -23.96 -3.20
N ASN A 450 -21.16 -24.29 -3.45
CA ASN A 450 -22.23 -24.13 -2.47
C ASN A 450 -22.29 -25.35 -1.56
N VAL A 451 -22.38 -25.15 -0.24
CA VAL A 451 -22.45 -26.25 0.73
C VAL A 451 -23.92 -26.58 1.02
N ASP A 452 -24.45 -27.50 0.23
CA ASP A 452 -25.77 -28.10 0.44
C ASP A 452 -25.70 -29.40 1.25
N GLU A 453 -26.84 -30.07 1.45
CA GLU A 453 -26.89 -31.27 2.30
C GLU A 453 -26.00 -32.42 1.80
N SER A 454 -25.82 -32.56 0.48
CA SER A 454 -24.95 -33.59 -0.05
C SER A 454 -23.47 -33.26 0.17
N ILE A 455 -23.07 -32.00 -0.05
CA ILE A 455 -21.70 -31.54 0.25
C ILE A 455 -21.45 -31.62 1.76
N ARG A 456 -22.40 -31.27 2.62
CA ARG A 456 -22.29 -31.44 4.08
C ARG A 456 -22.04 -32.89 4.47
N SER A 457 -22.76 -33.84 3.86
CA SER A 457 -22.54 -35.27 4.10
C SER A 457 -21.13 -35.70 3.71
N LEU A 458 -20.60 -35.19 2.58
CA LEU A 458 -19.22 -35.43 2.15
C LEU A 458 -18.20 -34.85 3.13
N ILE A 459 -18.41 -33.62 3.59
CA ILE A 459 -17.54 -33.00 4.60
C ILE A 459 -17.57 -33.85 5.88
N HIS A 460 -18.76 -34.22 6.37
CA HIS A 460 -18.92 -34.99 7.61
C HIS A 460 -18.20 -36.34 7.59
N ARG A 461 -18.18 -37.02 6.44
CA ARG A 461 -17.47 -38.31 6.28
C ARG A 461 -15.99 -38.15 5.88
N ASN A 462 -15.49 -36.92 5.82
CA ASN A 462 -14.13 -36.58 5.38
C ASN A 462 -13.79 -37.14 3.99
N ALA A 463 -14.70 -36.91 3.02
CA ALA A 463 -14.53 -37.31 1.63
C ALA A 463 -13.36 -36.57 0.97
N SER A 464 -12.86 -37.13 -0.14
CA SER A 464 -11.76 -36.51 -0.89
C SER A 464 -12.20 -35.25 -1.65
N ASP A 465 -11.23 -34.36 -1.93
CA ASP A 465 -11.44 -33.17 -2.77
C ASP A 465 -12.11 -33.50 -4.11
N ALA A 466 -11.73 -34.64 -4.71
CA ALA A 466 -12.29 -35.10 -5.98
C ALA A 466 -13.78 -35.42 -5.89
N GLU A 467 -14.23 -36.06 -4.81
CA GLU A 467 -15.65 -36.36 -4.59
C GLU A 467 -16.48 -35.09 -4.35
N ILE A 468 -15.94 -34.13 -3.61
CA ILE A 468 -16.56 -32.82 -3.35
C ILE A 468 -16.68 -32.05 -4.67
N LEU A 469 -15.60 -31.98 -5.45
CA LEU A 469 -15.56 -31.33 -6.75
C LEU A 469 -16.57 -31.96 -7.73
N GLU A 470 -16.58 -33.29 -7.84
CA GLU A 470 -17.51 -34.00 -8.73
C GLU A 470 -18.97 -33.73 -8.35
N THR A 471 -19.27 -33.73 -7.05
CA THR A 471 -20.62 -33.45 -6.54
C THR A 471 -21.02 -32.01 -6.79
N GLY A 472 -20.15 -31.03 -6.51
CA GLY A 472 -20.39 -29.63 -6.82
C GLY A 472 -20.64 -29.40 -8.32
N ARG A 473 -19.85 -30.04 -9.19
CA ARG A 473 -20.05 -29.99 -10.64
C ARG A 473 -21.39 -30.55 -11.08
N LYS A 474 -21.83 -31.69 -10.51
CA LYS A 474 -23.17 -32.27 -10.76
C LYS A 474 -24.31 -31.31 -10.36
N GLN A 475 -24.06 -30.40 -9.43
CA GLN A 475 -25.01 -29.39 -8.96
C GLN A 475 -24.93 -28.06 -9.74
N GLY A 476 -24.12 -28.00 -10.80
CA GLY A 476 -23.99 -26.83 -11.65
C GLY A 476 -22.89 -25.86 -11.25
N MET A 477 -21.96 -26.25 -10.35
CA MET A 477 -20.72 -25.50 -10.15
C MET A 477 -19.88 -25.52 -11.43
N ARG A 478 -19.43 -24.35 -11.86
CA ARG A 478 -18.36 -24.22 -12.86
C ARG A 478 -17.00 -24.25 -12.19
N THR A 479 -16.08 -25.01 -12.76
CA THR A 479 -14.67 -24.95 -12.42
C THR A 479 -14.04 -23.63 -12.86
N LEU A 480 -12.88 -23.29 -12.30
CA LEU A 480 -12.09 -22.12 -12.73
C LEU A 480 -11.79 -22.16 -14.24
N ARG A 481 -11.55 -23.35 -14.80
CA ARG A 481 -11.32 -23.57 -16.24
C ARG A 481 -12.55 -23.25 -17.07
N GLU A 482 -13.72 -23.74 -16.67
CA GLU A 482 -14.97 -23.53 -17.39
C GLU A 482 -15.42 -22.06 -17.34
N ASP A 483 -15.24 -21.36 -16.23
CA ASP A 483 -15.49 -19.92 -16.16
C ASP A 483 -14.45 -19.11 -16.97
N GLY A 484 -13.19 -19.58 -17.02
CA GLY A 484 -12.19 -19.03 -17.93
C GLY A 484 -12.53 -19.22 -19.41
N ASP A 485 -13.09 -20.38 -19.77
CA ASP A 485 -13.55 -20.67 -21.13
C ASP A 485 -14.69 -19.75 -21.58
N ARG A 486 -15.56 -19.33 -20.65
CA ARG A 486 -16.57 -18.29 -20.91
C ARG A 486 -15.91 -16.98 -21.37
N TRP A 487 -14.81 -16.57 -20.74
CA TRP A 487 -14.08 -15.38 -21.16
C TRP A 487 -13.35 -15.56 -22.49
N LEU A 488 -12.80 -16.75 -22.72
CA LEU A 488 -12.17 -17.12 -23.99
C LEU A 488 -13.18 -17.02 -25.15
N ALA A 489 -14.38 -17.59 -24.96
CA ALA A 489 -15.46 -17.55 -25.95
C ALA A 489 -15.94 -16.12 -26.26
N SER A 490 -15.88 -15.21 -25.28
CA SER A 490 -16.21 -13.79 -25.49
C SER A 490 -15.09 -12.97 -26.15
N GLY A 491 -13.90 -13.55 -26.33
CA GLY A 491 -12.71 -12.84 -26.82
C GLY A 491 -12.19 -11.78 -25.85
N LEU A 492 -12.44 -11.94 -24.54
CA LEU A 492 -11.99 -11.04 -23.49
C LEU A 492 -10.54 -11.31 -23.09
N THR A 493 -10.16 -12.59 -23.03
CA THR A 493 -8.80 -13.04 -22.67
C THR A 493 -8.32 -14.06 -23.70
N SER A 494 -7.06 -14.47 -23.58
CA SER A 494 -6.42 -15.43 -24.48
C SER A 494 -6.40 -16.83 -23.87
N LEU A 495 -6.16 -17.86 -24.71
CA LEU A 495 -6.06 -19.23 -24.25
C LEU A 495 -4.88 -19.41 -23.28
N GLU A 496 -3.75 -18.76 -23.59
CA GLU A 496 -2.53 -18.79 -22.77
C GLU A 496 -2.78 -18.24 -21.36
N GLU A 497 -3.59 -17.18 -21.24
CA GLU A 497 -3.94 -16.61 -19.94
C GLU A 497 -4.80 -17.53 -19.09
N VAL A 498 -5.79 -18.18 -19.69
CA VAL A 498 -6.62 -19.12 -18.93
C VAL A 498 -5.79 -20.33 -18.52
N ILE A 499 -4.97 -20.90 -19.41
CA ILE A 499 -4.06 -22.01 -19.06
C ILE A 499 -3.08 -21.58 -17.94
N ARG A 500 -2.54 -20.36 -17.99
CA ARG A 500 -1.61 -19.85 -16.97
C ARG A 500 -2.23 -19.86 -15.56
N VAL A 501 -3.51 -19.51 -15.43
CA VAL A 501 -4.16 -19.38 -14.11
C VAL A 501 -4.84 -20.66 -13.65
N THR A 502 -5.18 -21.58 -14.56
CA THR A 502 -5.86 -22.85 -14.25
C THR A 502 -4.97 -24.07 -14.41
N GLY A 503 -3.76 -23.98 -14.97
CA GLY A 503 -2.95 -25.14 -15.34
C GLY A 503 -2.44 -25.99 -14.17
N GLY A 504 -2.59 -25.52 -12.94
CA GLY A 504 -2.29 -26.27 -11.71
C GLY A 504 -3.54 -26.67 -10.91
N VAL A 505 -4.72 -26.58 -11.52
CA VAL A 505 -6.02 -26.86 -10.90
C VAL A 505 -6.80 -27.87 -11.74
#